data_AF-A0A0S2LLW5-F1
#
_entry.id   AF-A0A0S2LLW5-F1
#
_cell.length_a   1.000
_cell.length_b   1.000
_cell.length_c   1.000
_cell.angle_alpha   90.00
_cell.angle_beta   90.00
_cell.angle_gamma   90.00
#
_symmetry.space_group_name_H-M   'P 1'
#
loop_
_entity.id
_entity.type
_entity.pdbx_description
1 polymer ?
#
loop_
_entity_poly.entity_id
_entity_poly.type
_entity_poly.pdbx_seq_one_letter_code
_entity_poly.pdbx_strand_id
1 'polypeptide(L)' 'MPQLDTSTWFTIITSMLLSLFILMQLKFTKHGSFSQPQPTTMKKQKHMTPWETKWTKTYLPHSLHLQ' A
#
# COMPACT_ATOMS: atom_id res chain seq x y z
N MET A 1 1.13 21.27 -51.15
CA MET A 1 0.44 20.01 -50.77
C MET A 1 0.43 19.94 -49.26
N PRO A 2 -0.73 19.74 -48.60
CA PRO A 2 -0.87 19.79 -47.13
C PRO A 2 -0.15 18.64 -46.40
N GLN A 3 0.48 17.72 -47.13
CA GLN A 3 1.27 16.60 -46.62
C GLN A 3 2.76 16.95 -46.44
N LEU A 4 3.23 18.07 -47.00
CA LEU A 4 4.63 18.50 -46.94
C LEU A 4 4.94 19.38 -45.72
N ASP A 5 3.93 19.67 -44.89
CA ASP A 5 4.04 20.49 -43.69
C ASP A 5 4.59 19.63 -42.52
N THR A 6 5.87 19.26 -42.64
CA THR A 6 6.64 18.45 -41.67
C THR A 6 6.74 19.09 -40.28
N SER A 7 6.52 20.40 -40.17
CA SER A 7 6.46 21.13 -38.89
C SER A 7 5.32 20.64 -37.99
N THR A 8 4.20 20.22 -38.58
CA THR A 8 3.01 19.79 -37.83
C THR A 8 3.18 18.39 -37.25
N TRP A 9 4.08 17.58 -37.82
CA TRP A 9 4.35 16.23 -37.35
C TRP A 9 4.89 16.19 -35.93
N PHE A 10 5.73 17.15 -35.55
CA PHE A 10 6.25 17.22 -34.18
C PHE A 10 5.11 17.43 -33.17
N THR A 11 4.19 18.35 -33.46
CA THR A 11 3.01 18.60 -32.61
C THR A 11 2.07 17.41 -32.58
N ILE A 12 1.84 16.73 -33.71
CA ILE A 12 1.00 15.53 -33.77
C ILE A 12 1.62 14.38 -32.95
N ILE A 13 2.92 14.12 -33.11
CA ILE A 13 3.63 13.05 -32.39
C ILE A 13 3.62 13.33 -30.88
N THR A 14 3.94 14.56 -30.47
CA THR A 14 3.91 14.94 -29.05
C THR A 14 2.50 14.89 -28.46
N SER A 15 1.48 15.34 -29.21
CA SER A 15 0.07 15.24 -28.81
C SER A 15 -0.40 13.79 -28.67
N MET A 16 -0.05 12.92 -29.63
CA MET A 16 -0.35 11.48 -29.56
C MET A 16 0.31 10.80 -28.36
N LEU A 17 1.60 11.07 -28.11
CA LEU A 17 2.33 10.51 -26.98
C LEU A 17 1.75 10.96 -25.64
N LEU A 18 1.39 12.23 -25.51
CA LEU A 18 0.78 12.77 -24.30
C LEU A 18 -0.59 12.13 -24.03
N SER A 19 -1.43 12.00 -25.06
CA SER A 19 -2.74 11.34 -24.96
C SER A 19 -2.59 9.88 -24.51
N LEU A 20 -1.68 9.14 -25.13
CA LEU A 20 -1.41 7.74 -24.78
C LEU A 20 -0.87 7.61 -23.34
N PHE A 21 0.01 8.52 -22.92
CA PHE A 21 0.55 8.55 -21.56
C PHE A 21 -0.55 8.75 -20.51
N ILE A 22 -1.48 9.69 -20.73
CA ILE A 22 -2.60 9.96 -19.81
C ILE A 22 -3.50 8.73 -19.67
N LEU A 23 -3.82 8.04 -20.77
CA LEU A 23 -4.61 6.81 -20.75
C LEU A 23 -3.92 5.68 -19.97
N MET A 24 -2.61 5.52 -20.16
CA MET A 24 -1.82 4.52 -19.43
C MET A 24 -1.75 4.84 -17.93
N GLN A 25 -1.54 6.11 -17.56
CA GLN A 25 -1.55 6.55 -16.16
C GLN A 25 -2.89 6.25 -15.48
N LEU A 26 -4.02 6.54 -16.15
CA LEU A 26 -5.34 6.25 -15.60
C LEU A 26 -5.54 4.75 -15.29
N LYS A 27 -5.04 3.87 -16.16
CA LYS A 27 -5.07 2.42 -15.91
C LYS A 27 -4.11 2.05 -14.76
N PHE A 28 -2.91 2.62 -14.73
CA PHE A 28 -1.95 2.35 -13.66
C PHE A 28 -2.45 2.82 -12.29
N THR A 29 -3.11 3.98 -12.18
CA THR A 29 -3.71 4.46 -10.93
C THR A 29 -4.84 3.53 -10.45
N LYS A 30 -5.71 3.08 -11.35
CA LYS A 30 -6.81 2.16 -11.01
C LYS A 30 -6.31 0.80 -10.54
N HIS A 31 -5.21 0.30 -11.12
CA HIS A 31 -4.64 -1.00 -10.76
C HIS A 31 -3.65 -0.91 -9.59
N GLY A 32 -2.97 0.22 -9.43
CA GLY A 32 -2.06 0.52 -8.31
C GLY A 32 -2.79 0.82 -6.99
N SER A 33 -4.11 1.01 -7.04
CA SER A 33 -4.95 1.19 -5.84
C SER A 33 -5.24 -0.12 -5.09
N PHE A 34 -4.69 -1.26 -5.53
CA PHE A 34 -4.76 -2.52 -4.80
C PHE A 34 -3.51 -2.80 -3.95
N SER A 35 -2.80 -1.79 -3.44
CA SER A 35 -1.90 -2.00 -2.31
C SER A 35 -1.46 -0.68 -1.70
N GLN A 36 -2.19 -0.23 -0.69
CA GLN A 36 -1.70 -0.46 0.66
C GLN A 36 -2.91 -0.92 1.45
N PRO A 37 -2.98 -2.16 1.98
CA PRO A 37 -3.70 -2.31 3.22
C PRO A 37 -3.05 -1.24 4.10
N GLN A 38 -3.86 -0.26 4.53
CA GLN A 38 -3.49 0.64 5.61
C GLN A 38 -2.68 -0.23 6.58
N PRO A 39 -1.48 0.17 7.04
CA PRO A 39 -1.02 -0.37 8.30
C PRO A 39 -2.11 0.10 9.24
N THR A 40 -3.17 -0.70 9.37
CA THR A 40 -4.06 -0.69 10.48
C THR A 40 -3.04 -0.67 11.57
N THR A 41 -2.96 0.48 12.23
CA THR A 41 -2.52 0.56 13.58
C THR A 41 -3.47 -0.41 14.29
N MET A 42 -3.16 -1.71 14.19
CA MET A 42 -3.04 -2.54 15.33
C MET A 42 -2.10 -1.73 16.25
N LYS A 43 -2.68 -0.72 16.93
CA LYS A 43 -2.99 -0.90 18.33
C LYS A 43 -3.24 -2.40 18.46
N LYS A 44 -2.16 -3.16 18.68
CA LYS A 44 -2.23 -4.46 19.30
C LYS A 44 -2.92 -4.11 20.60
N GLN A 45 -4.25 -4.03 20.54
CA GLN A 45 -5.14 -4.26 21.63
C GLN A 45 -4.49 -5.48 22.25
N LYS A 46 -3.93 -5.29 23.45
CA LYS A 46 -3.25 -6.31 24.24
C LYS A 46 -4.23 -7.47 24.38
N HIS A 47 -4.34 -8.29 23.35
CA HIS A 47 -4.95 -9.58 23.45
C HIS A 47 -3.84 -10.33 24.17
N MET A 48 -3.90 -10.30 25.51
CA MET A 48 -3.06 -11.15 26.32
C MET A 48 -3.22 -12.53 25.72
N THR A 49 -2.16 -13.00 25.10
CA THR A 49 -2.14 -14.33 24.54
C THR A 49 -2.34 -15.27 25.73
N PRO A 50 -3.12 -16.34 25.60
CA PRO A 50 -3.32 -17.30 26.69
C PRO A 50 -1.98 -17.85 27.22
N TRP A 51 -0.92 -17.76 26.41
CA TRP A 51 0.47 -18.02 26.78
C TRP A 51 1.02 -17.09 27.86
N GLU A 52 0.87 -15.76 27.72
CA GLU A 52 1.31 -14.79 28.74
C GLU A 52 0.56 -15.01 30.05
N THR A 53 -0.76 -15.24 30.00
CA THR A 53 -1.57 -15.56 31.19
C THR A 53 -1.14 -16.87 31.84
N LYS A 54 -0.76 -17.90 31.05
CA LYS A 54 -0.20 -19.16 31.57
C LYS A 54 1.11 -18.91 32.32
N TRP A 55 2.01 -18.09 31.79
CA TRP A 55 3.27 -17.75 32.46
C TRP A 55 3.05 -16.95 33.74
N THR A 56 2.27 -15.88 33.70
CA THR A 56 1.97 -15.09 34.91
C THR A 56 1.34 -15.97 35.98
N LYS A 57 0.42 -16.88 35.61
CA LYS A 57 -0.22 -17.81 36.53
C LYS A 57 0.69 -18.93 37.05
N THR A 58 1.82 -19.21 36.41
CA THR A 58 2.78 -20.23 36.87
C THR A 58 3.81 -19.62 37.82
N TYR A 59 4.23 -18.37 37.57
CA TYR A 59 5.16 -17.65 38.45
C TYR A 59 4.48 -17.09 39.72
N LEU A 60 3.23 -16.62 39.64
CA LEU A 60 2.50 -16.10 40.82
C LEU A 60 2.36 -17.09 42.00
N PRO A 61 1.94 -18.36 41.81
CA PRO A 61 1.77 -19.30 42.92
C PRO A 61 3.11 -19.63 43.59
N HIS A 62 4.21 -19.61 42.84
CA HIS A 62 5.54 -19.85 43.39
C HIS A 62 6.02 -18.67 44.25
N SER A 63 5.69 -17.43 43.87
CA SER A 63 6.09 -16.24 44.63
C SER A 63 5.29 -16.01 45.92
N LEU A 64 4.05 -16.50 46.02
CA LEU A 64 3.23 -16.39 47.24
C LEU A 64 3.63 -17.38 48.34
N HIS A 65 4.34 -18.45 47.98
CA HIS A 65 4.77 -19.48 48.94
C HIS A 65 6.13 -19.16 49.60
N LEU A 66 6.76 -18.05 49.21
CA LEU A 66 8.05 -17.57 49.72
C LEU A 66 7.92 -16.39 50.71
N GLN A 67 6.71 -16.14 51.22
CA GLN A 67 6.44 -15.16 52.28
C GLN A 67 5.89 -15.86 53.53
#